data_AF-A0A2M9X8M4-F1
#
_entry.id   AF-A0A2M9X8M4-F1
#
_cell.length_a   1.000
_cell.length_b   1.000
_cell.length_c   1.000
_cell.angle_alpha   90.00
_cell.angle_beta   90.00
_cell.angle_gamma   90.00
#
_symmetry.space_group_name_H-M   'P 1'
#
loop_
_entity.id
_entity.type
_entity.pdbx_description
1 polymer ?
#
loop_
_entity_poly.entity_id
_entity_poly.type
_entity_poly.pdbx_seq_one_letter_code
_entity_poly.pdbx_strand_id
1 'polypeptide(L)'
;MDLIISIIINITVSVPVSSLLLFYLKSWIGSGFSKKIERFKNDLENLRKQQEFEFKKSLDDYSLYSVKKHEVYRELYVLFSESMGLLFSLSGLMLGPDYNVLSKQDLLDLISDLDIFDYDKKRILNEVANLEKEVIVREILKAEYKISVDRADKKFVQFKNYTIVNEIYCAENLNLIITEVIAEMAKLITAGKIRAYNKSINVIETGIKEEEVKTRLLELKNNFKTIVREGLLTPD
;
A
#
# COMPACT_ATOMS: atom_id res chain seq x y z
N MET A 1 65.77 -19.73 80.69
CA MET A 1 65.37 -20.70 79.64
C MET A 1 63.89 -20.59 79.31
N ASP A 2 63.02 -20.33 80.28
CA ASP A 2 61.55 -20.29 80.08
C ASP A 2 61.07 -19.25 79.06
N LEU A 3 61.76 -18.10 78.95
CA LEU A 3 61.42 -17.04 78.01
C LEU A 3 61.68 -17.43 76.55
N ILE A 4 62.73 -18.22 76.29
CA ILE A 4 63.05 -18.71 74.94
C ILE A 4 62.10 -19.84 74.55
N ILE A 5 61.75 -20.71 75.51
CA ILE A 5 60.78 -21.80 75.30
C ILE A 5 59.39 -21.23 75.01
N SER A 6 58.95 -20.17 75.72
CA SER A 6 57.65 -19.55 75.47
C SER A 6 57.59 -18.83 74.11
N ILE A 7 58.70 -18.20 73.68
CA ILE A 7 58.82 -17.60 72.35
C ILE A 7 58.74 -18.67 71.26
N ILE A 8 59.46 -19.78 71.40
CA ILE A 8 59.44 -20.89 70.43
C ILE A 8 58.05 -21.51 70.35
N ILE A 9 57.39 -21.77 71.48
CA ILE A 9 56.02 -22.32 71.51
C ILE A 9 55.02 -21.36 70.86
N ASN A 10 55.10 -20.05 71.16
CA ASN A 10 54.22 -19.06 70.54
C ASN A 10 54.42 -18.96 69.02
N ILE A 11 55.66 -19.00 68.53
CA ILE A 11 55.94 -19.00 67.09
C ILE A 11 55.42 -20.29 66.44
N THR A 12 55.67 -21.44 67.07
CA THR A 12 55.29 -22.77 66.55
C THR A 12 53.76 -22.95 66.49
N VAL A 13 53.02 -22.33 67.42
CA VAL A 13 51.54 -22.40 67.43
C VAL A 13 50.91 -21.29 66.59
N SER A 14 51.49 -20.09 66.55
CA SER A 14 50.91 -18.95 65.80
C SER A 14 51.01 -19.11 64.28
N VAL A 15 52.10 -19.70 63.76
CA VAL A 15 52.29 -19.88 62.32
C VAL A 15 51.25 -20.83 61.70
N PRO A 16 51.00 -22.04 62.24
CA PRO A 16 49.97 -22.94 61.73
C PRO A 16 48.56 -22.38 61.85
N VAL A 17 48.23 -21.74 62.99
CA VAL A 17 46.91 -21.15 63.22
C VAL A 17 46.65 -20.03 62.23
N SER A 18 47.63 -19.13 62.02
CA SER A 18 47.53 -18.05 61.03
C SER A 18 47.38 -18.58 59.60
N SER A 19 48.10 -19.66 59.26
CA SER A 19 48.03 -20.30 57.94
C SER A 19 46.67 -20.95 57.67
N LEU A 20 46.11 -21.66 58.66
CA LEU A 20 44.77 -22.23 58.59
C LEU A 20 43.70 -21.14 58.44
N LEU A 21 43.82 -20.05 59.18
CA LEU A 21 42.89 -18.93 59.13
C LEU A 21 42.93 -18.24 57.76
N LEU A 22 44.12 -18.02 57.20
CA LEU A 22 44.31 -17.53 55.84
C LEU A 22 43.74 -18.49 54.79
N PHE A 23 43.90 -19.81 54.97
CA PHE A 23 43.34 -20.81 54.07
C PHE A 23 41.81 -20.78 54.07
N TYR A 24 41.18 -20.73 55.24
CA TYR A 24 39.73 -20.62 55.38
C TYR A 24 39.19 -19.30 54.80
N LEU A 25 39.84 -18.16 55.09
CA LEU A 25 39.46 -16.87 54.52
C LEU A 25 39.60 -16.87 52.99
N LYS A 26 40.70 -17.41 52.45
CA LYS A 26 40.95 -17.48 51.01
C LYS A 26 39.95 -18.39 50.30
N SER A 27 39.58 -19.52 50.91
CA SER A 27 38.57 -20.45 50.39
C SER A 27 37.16 -19.85 50.44
N TRP A 28 36.81 -19.15 51.52
CA TRP A 28 35.52 -18.48 51.68
C TRP A 28 35.36 -17.30 50.70
N ILE A 29 36.38 -16.44 50.60
CA ILE A 29 36.40 -15.32 49.64
C ILE A 29 36.40 -15.87 48.20
N GLY A 30 37.22 -16.88 47.91
CA GLY A 30 37.31 -17.48 46.58
C GLY A 30 36.00 -18.11 46.10
N SER A 31 35.32 -18.88 46.97
CA SER A 31 34.04 -19.51 46.63
C SER A 31 32.89 -18.50 46.51
N GLY A 32 32.82 -17.49 47.38
CA GLY A 32 31.82 -16.42 47.30
C GLY A 32 32.00 -15.53 46.07
N PHE A 33 33.23 -15.16 45.76
CA PHE A 33 33.56 -14.33 44.60
C PHE A 33 33.38 -15.09 43.29
N SER A 34 33.78 -16.36 43.23
CA SER A 34 33.57 -17.23 42.07
C SER A 34 32.09 -17.42 41.75
N LYS A 35 31.24 -17.67 42.76
CA LYS A 35 29.78 -17.75 42.57
C LYS A 35 29.17 -16.45 42.10
N LYS A 36 29.63 -15.30 42.59
CA LYS A 36 29.18 -13.98 42.11
C LYS A 36 29.57 -13.77 40.65
N ILE A 37 30.81 -14.06 40.28
CA ILE A 37 31.28 -13.96 38.88
C ILE A 37 30.47 -14.88 37.97
N GLU A 38 30.22 -16.11 38.38
CA GLU A 38 29.44 -17.07 37.60
C GLU A 38 28.00 -16.60 37.39
N ARG A 39 27.36 -16.05 38.43
CA ARG A 39 26.05 -15.40 38.31
C ARG A 39 26.10 -14.22 37.34
N PHE A 40 27.06 -13.31 37.49
CA PHE A 40 27.21 -12.18 36.56
C PHE A 40 27.44 -12.63 35.12
N LYS A 41 28.22 -13.69 34.89
CA LYS A 41 28.41 -14.28 33.56
C LYS A 41 27.10 -14.83 33.01
N ASN A 42 26.35 -15.58 33.82
CA ASN A 42 25.05 -16.12 33.41
C ASN A 42 24.03 -15.01 33.13
N ASP A 43 24.00 -13.97 33.96
CA ASP A 43 23.13 -12.81 33.78
C ASP A 43 23.49 -12.05 32.50
N LEU A 44 24.79 -11.84 32.23
CA LEU A 44 25.27 -11.26 30.97
C LEU A 44 24.92 -12.12 29.76
N GLU A 45 25.07 -13.44 29.87
CA GLU A 45 24.72 -14.36 28.79
C GLU A 45 23.22 -14.37 28.51
N ASN A 46 22.38 -14.32 29.56
CA ASN A 46 20.93 -14.21 29.45
C ASN A 46 20.52 -12.88 28.81
N LEU A 47 21.11 -11.77 29.25
CA LEU A 47 20.89 -10.45 28.64
C LEU A 47 21.29 -10.44 27.16
N ARG A 48 22.43 -11.04 26.82
CA ARG A 48 22.87 -11.16 25.43
C ARG A 48 21.88 -11.97 24.60
N LYS A 49 21.43 -13.13 25.09
CA LYS A 49 20.44 -13.97 24.40
C LYS A 49 19.11 -13.24 24.20
N GLN A 50 18.66 -12.47 25.20
CA GLN A 50 17.45 -11.67 25.09
C GLN A 50 17.59 -10.58 24.02
N GLN A 51 18.71 -9.84 24.02
CA GLN A 51 18.99 -8.83 23.00
C GLN A 51 19.10 -9.43 21.59
N GLU A 52 19.77 -10.57 21.43
CA GLU A 52 19.84 -11.30 20.17
C GLU A 52 18.45 -11.72 19.67
N PHE A 53 17.58 -12.18 20.57
CA PHE A 53 16.20 -12.55 20.25
C PHE A 53 15.35 -11.34 19.84
N GLU A 54 15.40 -10.24 20.61
CA GLU A 54 14.67 -9.01 20.30
C GLU A 54 15.14 -8.40 18.97
N PHE A 55 16.45 -8.40 18.72
CA PHE A 55 17.02 -7.95 17.46
C PHE A 55 16.53 -8.81 16.28
N LYS A 56 16.57 -10.14 16.43
CA LYS A 56 16.06 -11.06 15.40
C LYS A 56 14.59 -10.82 15.11
N LYS A 57 13.76 -10.70 16.15
CA LYS A 57 12.33 -10.43 16.00
C LYS A 57 12.09 -9.10 15.26
N SER A 58 12.79 -8.04 15.65
CA SER A 58 12.70 -6.74 14.98
C SER A 58 13.09 -6.82 13.50
N LEU A 59 14.13 -7.58 13.18
CA LEU A 59 14.57 -7.81 11.80
C LEU A 59 13.52 -8.60 10.99
N ASP A 60 12.92 -9.63 11.58
CA ASP A 60 11.86 -10.42 10.96
C ASP A 60 10.60 -9.55 10.71
N ASP A 61 10.20 -8.74 11.69
CA ASP A 61 9.06 -7.81 11.58
C ASP A 61 9.32 -6.73 10.50
N TYR A 62 10.53 -6.16 10.45
CA TYR A 62 10.94 -5.22 9.41
C TYR A 62 10.93 -5.85 8.02
N SER A 63 11.44 -7.09 7.91
CA SER A 63 11.44 -7.82 6.64
C SER A 63 10.02 -8.05 6.13
N LEU A 64 9.11 -8.48 7.00
CA LEU A 64 7.69 -8.69 6.66
C LEU A 64 7.03 -7.37 6.21
N TYR A 65 7.27 -6.28 6.94
CA TYR A 65 6.76 -4.97 6.58
C TYR A 65 7.30 -4.51 5.22
N SER A 66 8.61 -4.62 4.97
CA SER A 66 9.24 -4.21 3.72
C SER A 66 8.69 -4.98 2.51
N VAL A 67 8.54 -6.31 2.64
CA VAL A 67 7.91 -7.13 1.61
C VAL A 67 6.49 -6.64 1.34
N LYS A 68 5.71 -6.37 2.39
CA LYS A 68 4.32 -5.94 2.21
C LYS A 68 4.22 -4.54 1.58
N LYS A 69 5.08 -3.61 1.98
CA LYS A 69 5.23 -2.28 1.38
C LYS A 69 5.46 -2.38 -0.13
N HIS A 70 6.41 -3.21 -0.56
CA HIS A 70 6.72 -3.37 -1.98
C HIS A 70 5.54 -3.93 -2.80
N GLU A 71 4.83 -4.92 -2.26
CA GLU A 71 3.60 -5.45 -2.87
C GLU A 71 2.54 -4.35 -3.03
N VAL A 72 2.27 -3.62 -1.95
CA VAL A 72 1.27 -2.55 -1.91
C VAL A 72 1.61 -1.45 -2.92
N TYR A 73 2.87 -1.03 -2.98
CA TYR A 73 3.32 0.04 -3.87
C TYR A 73 3.14 -0.33 -5.34
N ARG A 74 3.50 -1.57 -5.70
CA ARG A 74 3.32 -2.08 -7.06
C ARG A 74 1.84 -2.11 -7.43
N GLU A 75 1.00 -2.70 -6.59
CA GLU A 75 -0.42 -2.86 -6.86
C GLU A 75 -1.15 -1.51 -6.92
N LEU A 76 -0.80 -0.58 -6.01
CA LEU A 76 -1.28 0.80 -6.06
C LEU A 76 -1.02 1.46 -7.41
N TYR A 77 0.21 1.33 -7.92
CA TYR A 77 0.57 1.93 -9.20
C TYR A 77 -0.16 1.29 -10.39
N VAL A 78 -0.41 -0.03 -10.34
CA VAL A 78 -1.21 -0.75 -11.34
C VAL A 78 -2.65 -0.23 -11.34
N LEU A 79 -3.32 -0.26 -10.19
CA LEU A 79 -4.71 0.19 -10.05
C LEU A 79 -4.88 1.66 -10.43
N PHE A 80 -3.93 2.52 -10.03
CA PHE A 80 -3.89 3.91 -10.45
C PHE A 80 -3.80 4.03 -11.98
N SER A 81 -2.86 3.33 -12.61
CA SER A 81 -2.63 3.41 -14.05
C SER A 81 -3.83 2.92 -14.86
N GLU A 82 -4.45 1.81 -14.44
CA GLU A 82 -5.67 1.28 -15.07
C GLU A 82 -6.83 2.26 -14.97
N SER A 83 -7.06 2.77 -13.76
CA SER A 83 -8.15 3.71 -13.48
C SER A 83 -7.96 5.03 -14.23
N MET A 84 -6.74 5.56 -14.25
CA MET A 84 -6.39 6.76 -15.03
C MET A 84 -6.60 6.55 -16.53
N GLY A 85 -6.19 5.40 -17.08
CA GLY A 85 -6.40 5.08 -18.50
C GLY A 85 -7.88 5.07 -18.89
N LEU A 86 -8.73 4.44 -18.06
CA LEU A 86 -10.17 4.44 -18.29
C LEU A 86 -10.78 5.84 -18.18
N LEU A 87 -10.40 6.63 -17.16
CA LEU A 87 -10.90 8.00 -17.00
C LEU A 87 -10.49 8.91 -18.17
N PHE A 88 -9.25 8.78 -18.65
CA PHE A 88 -8.78 9.55 -19.80
C PHE A 88 -9.56 9.18 -21.07
N SER A 89 -9.97 7.90 -21.22
CA SER A 89 -10.79 7.48 -22.36
C SER A 89 -12.21 8.08 -22.35
N LEU A 90 -12.73 8.53 -21.20
CA LEU A 90 -14.05 9.18 -21.09
C LEU A 90 -14.10 10.59 -21.69
N SER A 91 -12.93 11.15 -22.00
CA SER A 91 -12.75 12.53 -22.42
C SER A 91 -11.69 12.57 -23.52
N GLY A 92 -12.12 12.44 -24.77
CA GLY A 92 -11.20 12.46 -25.92
C GLY A 92 -11.74 11.70 -27.12
N LEU A 93 -10.87 11.45 -28.10
CA LEU A 93 -11.17 10.62 -29.26
C LEU A 93 -11.34 9.16 -28.82
N MET A 94 -12.58 8.71 -28.67
CA MET A 94 -12.89 7.29 -28.54
C MET A 94 -12.75 6.64 -29.92
N LEU A 95 -11.82 5.69 -30.04
CA LEU A 95 -11.78 4.78 -31.19
C LEU A 95 -12.85 3.71 -30.96
N GLY A 96 -14.00 3.89 -31.61
CA GLY A 96 -15.12 2.95 -31.57
C GLY A 96 -15.42 2.38 -32.97
N PRO A 97 -16.30 1.36 -33.05
CA PRO A 97 -16.80 0.89 -34.32
C PRO A 97 -17.47 2.03 -35.10
N ASP A 98 -17.19 2.14 -36.40
CA ASP A 98 -17.90 3.09 -37.25
C ASP A 98 -19.27 2.51 -37.63
N TYR A 99 -20.28 2.78 -36.81
CA TYR A 99 -21.65 2.33 -37.07
C TYR A 99 -22.28 2.93 -38.34
N ASN A 100 -21.66 3.97 -38.93
CA ASN A 100 -22.18 4.57 -40.15
C ASN A 100 -22.01 3.67 -41.38
N VAL A 101 -21.15 2.65 -41.34
CA VAL A 101 -21.01 1.71 -42.47
C VAL A 101 -22.10 0.64 -42.52
N LEU A 102 -22.84 0.43 -41.43
CA LEU A 102 -23.85 -0.62 -41.31
C LEU A 102 -25.21 -0.18 -41.87
N SER A 103 -26.01 -1.11 -42.39
CA SER A 103 -27.40 -0.78 -42.72
C SER A 103 -28.24 -0.59 -41.44
N LYS A 104 -29.42 0.02 -41.57
CA LYS A 104 -30.34 0.16 -40.44
C LYS A 104 -30.73 -1.20 -39.85
N GLN A 105 -30.94 -2.21 -40.69
CA GLN A 105 -31.29 -3.56 -40.23
C GLN A 105 -30.13 -4.21 -39.49
N ASP A 106 -28.91 -4.13 -40.04
CA ASP A 106 -27.71 -4.69 -39.38
C ASP A 106 -27.48 -4.06 -38.00
N LEU A 107 -27.75 -2.75 -37.85
CA LEU A 107 -27.67 -2.08 -36.55
C LEU A 107 -28.68 -2.63 -35.55
N LEU A 108 -29.91 -2.90 -35.99
CA LEU A 108 -30.95 -3.46 -35.11
C LEU A 108 -30.62 -4.87 -34.65
N ASP A 109 -30.08 -5.69 -35.56
CA ASP A 109 -29.65 -7.04 -35.26
C ASP A 109 -28.46 -7.02 -34.26
N LEU A 110 -27.51 -6.10 -34.46
CA LEU A 110 -26.34 -5.94 -33.60
C LEU A 110 -26.66 -5.55 -32.15
N ILE A 111 -27.74 -4.79 -31.90
CA ILE A 111 -28.09 -4.31 -30.54
C ILE A 111 -28.20 -5.44 -29.52
N SER A 112 -28.67 -6.61 -29.96
CA SER A 112 -28.82 -7.79 -29.10
C SER A 112 -27.47 -8.27 -28.55
N ASP A 113 -26.42 -8.16 -29.36
CA ASP A 113 -25.07 -8.65 -29.08
C ASP A 113 -24.18 -7.63 -28.37
N LEU A 114 -24.56 -6.34 -28.38
CA LEU A 114 -23.80 -5.29 -27.70
C LEU A 114 -23.77 -5.49 -26.18
N ASP A 115 -22.62 -5.23 -25.56
CA ASP A 115 -22.45 -5.24 -24.09
C ASP A 115 -22.93 -3.90 -23.48
N ILE A 116 -24.22 -3.59 -23.71
CA ILE A 116 -24.92 -2.44 -23.14
C ILE A 116 -26.05 -2.90 -22.21
N PHE A 117 -26.53 -2.00 -21.36
CA PHE A 117 -27.58 -2.32 -20.40
C PHE A 117 -28.88 -2.78 -21.09
N ASP A 118 -29.54 -3.79 -20.53
CA ASP A 118 -30.79 -4.34 -21.08
C ASP A 118 -31.89 -3.28 -21.23
N TYR A 119 -31.95 -2.31 -20.33
CA TYR A 119 -32.91 -1.22 -20.45
C TYR A 119 -32.62 -0.32 -21.67
N ASP A 120 -31.34 -0.08 -21.98
CA ASP A 120 -30.94 0.66 -23.18
C ASP A 120 -31.23 -0.16 -24.45
N LYS A 121 -30.96 -1.48 -24.46
CA LYS A 121 -31.33 -2.38 -25.58
C LYS A 121 -32.82 -2.30 -25.89
N LYS A 122 -33.66 -2.50 -24.86
CA LYS A 122 -35.13 -2.46 -24.99
C LYS A 122 -35.62 -1.11 -25.49
N ARG A 123 -35.07 -0.02 -24.96
CA ARG A 123 -35.43 1.33 -25.39
C ARG A 123 -35.09 1.57 -26.85
N ILE A 124 -33.87 1.20 -27.29
CA ILE A 124 -33.46 1.40 -28.68
C ILE A 124 -34.34 0.57 -29.62
N LEU A 125 -34.56 -0.71 -29.31
CA LEU A 125 -35.37 -1.62 -30.14
C LEU A 125 -36.86 -1.23 -30.21
N ASN A 126 -37.43 -0.73 -29.11
CA ASN A 126 -38.88 -0.47 -29.04
C ASN A 126 -39.26 0.98 -29.39
N GLU A 127 -38.42 1.96 -29.03
CA GLU A 127 -38.78 3.38 -29.11
C GLU A 127 -38.01 4.11 -30.22
N VAL A 128 -36.82 3.64 -30.57
CA VAL A 128 -35.90 4.33 -31.48
C VAL A 128 -35.78 3.62 -32.84
N ALA A 129 -36.10 2.33 -32.92
CA ALA A 129 -35.93 1.52 -34.13
C ALA A 129 -36.67 2.05 -35.37
N ASN A 130 -37.76 2.79 -35.19
CA ASN A 130 -38.51 3.40 -36.30
C ASN A 130 -37.94 4.75 -36.77
N LEU A 131 -36.97 5.32 -36.06
CA LEU A 131 -36.35 6.60 -36.40
C LEU A 131 -35.25 6.45 -37.45
N GLU A 132 -34.68 7.58 -37.87
CA GLU A 132 -33.54 7.64 -38.78
C GLU A 132 -32.32 6.92 -38.20
N LYS A 133 -31.50 6.34 -39.08
CA LYS A 133 -30.31 5.56 -38.73
C LYS A 133 -29.38 6.33 -37.79
N GLU A 134 -29.19 7.62 -38.05
CA GLU A 134 -28.31 8.50 -37.28
C GLU A 134 -28.76 8.65 -35.82
N VAL A 135 -30.07 8.55 -35.57
CA VAL A 135 -30.63 8.57 -34.21
C VAL A 135 -30.33 7.26 -33.50
N ILE A 136 -30.48 6.12 -34.18
CA ILE A 136 -30.16 4.80 -33.63
C ILE A 136 -28.67 4.73 -33.25
N VAL A 137 -27.79 5.15 -34.16
CA VAL A 137 -26.33 5.19 -33.92
C VAL A 137 -26.00 6.06 -32.70
N ARG A 138 -26.60 7.24 -32.58
CA ARG A 138 -26.39 8.14 -31.44
C ARG A 138 -26.80 7.48 -30.11
N GLU A 139 -27.92 6.77 -30.09
CA GLU A 139 -28.40 6.11 -28.88
C GLU A 139 -27.56 4.90 -28.49
N ILE A 140 -27.02 4.15 -29.47
CA ILE A 140 -26.02 3.09 -29.24
C ILE A 140 -24.77 3.70 -28.58
N LEU A 141 -24.18 4.73 -29.20
CA LEU A 141 -22.98 5.39 -28.67
C LEU A 141 -23.20 5.95 -27.27
N LYS A 142 -24.39 6.51 -27.00
CA LYS A 142 -24.77 6.98 -25.67
C LYS A 142 -24.84 5.84 -24.65
N ALA A 143 -25.37 4.68 -25.03
CA ALA A 143 -25.43 3.51 -24.16
C ALA A 143 -24.03 2.93 -23.86
N GLU A 144 -23.17 2.81 -24.87
CA GLU A 144 -21.78 2.38 -24.72
C GLU A 144 -20.97 3.35 -23.85
N TYR A 145 -21.23 4.66 -23.96
CA TYR A 145 -20.59 5.64 -23.10
C TYR A 145 -20.95 5.43 -21.62
N LYS A 146 -22.22 5.11 -21.29
CA LYS A 146 -22.62 4.81 -19.90
C LYS A 146 -21.88 3.60 -19.34
N ILE A 147 -21.71 2.55 -20.15
CA ILE A 147 -20.94 1.36 -19.77
C ILE A 147 -19.47 1.73 -19.53
N SER A 148 -18.89 2.56 -20.38
CA SER A 148 -17.52 3.04 -20.22
C SER A 148 -17.34 3.83 -18.92
N VAL A 149 -18.31 4.70 -18.58
CA VAL A 149 -18.33 5.43 -17.30
C VAL A 149 -18.46 4.50 -16.11
N ASP A 150 -19.34 3.50 -16.17
CA ASP A 150 -19.50 2.51 -15.09
C ASP A 150 -18.21 1.68 -14.87
N ARG A 151 -17.56 1.25 -15.95
CA ARG A 151 -16.26 0.55 -15.89
C ARG A 151 -15.18 1.44 -15.25
N ALA A 152 -15.10 2.70 -15.65
CA ALA A 152 -14.14 3.65 -15.08
C ALA A 152 -14.43 3.91 -13.59
N ASP A 153 -15.70 4.06 -13.20
CA ASP A 153 -16.10 4.27 -11.80
C ASP A 153 -15.72 3.08 -10.92
N LYS A 154 -16.01 1.86 -11.38
CA LYS A 154 -15.63 0.63 -10.66
C LYS A 154 -14.14 0.56 -10.42
N LYS A 155 -13.31 0.88 -11.41
CA LYS A 155 -11.85 0.89 -11.28
C LYS A 155 -11.35 2.01 -10.39
N PHE A 156 -11.95 3.19 -10.45
CA PHE A 156 -11.68 4.28 -9.51
C PHE A 156 -12.01 3.91 -8.06
N VAL A 157 -13.16 3.30 -7.81
CA VAL A 157 -13.53 2.80 -6.48
C VAL A 157 -12.57 1.72 -6.00
N GLN A 158 -12.16 0.79 -6.87
CA GLN A 158 -11.15 -0.23 -6.55
C GLN A 158 -9.84 0.41 -6.08
N PHE A 159 -9.30 1.36 -6.86
CA PHE A 159 -8.08 2.09 -6.51
C PHE A 159 -8.22 2.78 -5.15
N LYS A 160 -9.29 3.56 -4.96
CA LYS A 160 -9.55 4.29 -3.70
C LYS A 160 -9.63 3.36 -2.49
N ASN A 161 -10.37 2.26 -2.60
CA ASN A 161 -10.52 1.30 -1.51
C ASN A 161 -9.19 0.60 -1.20
N TYR A 162 -8.41 0.26 -2.22
CA TYR A 162 -7.09 -0.35 -2.04
C TYR A 162 -6.14 0.58 -1.28
N THR A 163 -6.14 1.88 -1.60
CA THR A 163 -5.38 2.88 -0.86
C THR A 163 -5.77 2.90 0.61
N ILE A 164 -7.06 3.02 0.93
CA ILE A 164 -7.54 3.14 2.31
C ILE A 164 -7.14 1.92 3.14
N VAL A 165 -7.31 0.71 2.59
CA VAL A 165 -7.01 -0.53 3.31
C VAL A 165 -5.50 -0.69 3.56
N ASN A 166 -4.66 -0.14 2.70
CA ASN A 166 -3.21 -0.31 2.76
C ASN A 166 -2.44 0.96 3.17
N GLU A 167 -3.14 1.97 3.70
CA GLU A 167 -2.56 3.27 4.10
C GLU A 167 -1.38 3.11 5.07
N ILE A 168 -1.45 2.12 5.96
CA ILE A 168 -0.42 1.82 6.96
C ILE A 168 0.95 1.42 6.37
N TYR A 169 0.96 0.99 5.11
CA TYR A 169 2.19 0.59 4.41
C TYR A 169 2.76 1.72 3.55
N CYS A 170 2.07 2.84 3.46
CA CYS A 170 2.44 3.98 2.63
C CYS A 170 3.19 5.04 3.46
N ALA A 171 4.28 5.55 2.90
CA ALA A 171 4.94 6.73 3.44
C ALA A 171 4.03 7.97 3.33
N GLU A 172 4.19 8.90 4.26
CA GLU A 172 3.35 10.11 4.36
C GLU A 172 3.30 10.91 3.06
N ASN A 173 4.44 11.08 2.39
CA ASN A 173 4.53 11.76 1.10
C ASN A 173 3.73 11.04 0.00
N LEU A 174 3.71 9.71 0.00
CA LEU A 174 2.89 8.93 -0.93
C LEU A 174 1.40 9.13 -0.63
N ASN A 175 0.99 9.10 0.63
CA ASN A 175 -0.40 9.32 1.03
C ASN A 175 -0.92 10.70 0.62
N LEU A 176 -0.10 11.74 0.74
CA LEU A 176 -0.43 13.09 0.27
C LEU A 176 -0.69 13.10 -1.26
N ILE A 177 0.21 12.51 -2.04
CA ILE A 177 0.03 12.43 -3.50
C ILE A 177 -1.22 11.62 -3.87
N ILE A 178 -1.45 10.48 -3.20
CA ILE A 178 -2.62 9.66 -3.48
C ILE A 178 -3.91 10.45 -3.21
N THR A 179 -3.95 11.23 -2.12
CA THR A 179 -5.10 12.07 -1.80
C THR A 179 -5.38 13.09 -2.91
N GLU A 180 -4.35 13.76 -3.42
CA GLU A 180 -4.49 14.67 -4.56
C GLU A 180 -4.96 13.97 -5.83
N VAL A 181 -4.39 12.80 -6.14
CA VAL A 181 -4.78 11.97 -7.29
C VAL A 181 -6.24 11.58 -7.20
N ILE A 182 -6.71 11.09 -6.05
CA ILE A 182 -8.10 10.71 -5.83
C ILE A 182 -9.02 11.92 -6.05
N ALA A 183 -8.65 13.10 -5.55
CA ALA A 183 -9.46 14.30 -5.72
C ALA A 183 -9.58 14.73 -7.19
N GLU A 184 -8.49 14.69 -7.96
CA GLU A 184 -8.54 15.03 -9.38
C GLU A 184 -9.28 13.97 -10.23
N MET A 185 -9.07 12.68 -9.95
CA MET A 185 -9.82 11.59 -10.60
C MET A 185 -11.32 11.68 -10.29
N ALA A 186 -11.68 12.06 -9.07
CA ALA A 186 -13.08 12.27 -8.67
C ALA A 186 -13.78 13.34 -9.53
N LYS A 187 -13.06 14.38 -9.94
CA LYS A 187 -13.61 15.40 -10.85
C LYS A 187 -13.91 14.80 -12.22
N LEU A 188 -12.98 14.05 -12.81
CA LEU A 188 -13.18 13.43 -14.13
C LEU A 188 -14.34 12.43 -14.13
N ILE A 189 -14.41 11.55 -13.12
CA ILE A 189 -15.52 10.59 -13.06
C ILE A 189 -16.87 11.28 -12.83
N THR A 190 -16.90 12.35 -12.04
CA THR A 190 -18.11 13.16 -11.84
C THR A 190 -18.57 13.78 -13.14
N ALA A 191 -17.66 14.37 -13.92
CA ALA A 191 -17.96 14.93 -15.22
C ALA A 191 -18.49 13.86 -16.21
N GLY A 192 -17.86 12.68 -16.23
CA GLY A 192 -18.30 11.53 -17.02
C GLY A 192 -19.70 11.05 -16.63
N LYS A 193 -19.99 10.93 -15.34
CA LYS A 193 -21.32 10.56 -14.82
C LYS A 193 -22.39 11.57 -15.19
N ILE A 194 -22.10 12.87 -15.06
CA ILE A 194 -23.02 13.94 -15.47
C ILE A 194 -23.36 13.77 -16.96
N ARG A 195 -22.37 13.58 -17.84
CA ARG A 195 -22.63 13.37 -19.27
C ARG A 195 -23.42 12.10 -19.58
N ALA A 196 -23.08 10.99 -18.92
CA ALA A 196 -23.69 9.69 -19.20
C ALA A 196 -25.16 9.60 -18.78
N TYR A 197 -25.52 10.21 -17.64
CA TYR A 197 -26.83 10.01 -17.02
C TYR A 197 -27.76 11.23 -17.12
N ASN A 198 -27.29 12.37 -17.62
CA ASN A 198 -28.18 13.50 -17.79
C ASN A 198 -29.12 13.32 -19.00
N LYS A 199 -30.39 13.68 -18.80
CA LYS A 199 -31.47 13.57 -19.79
C LYS A 199 -31.56 14.80 -20.70
N SER A 200 -31.01 15.95 -20.33
CA SER A 200 -31.08 17.16 -21.16
C SER A 200 -30.15 17.08 -22.36
N ILE A 201 -30.68 17.40 -23.56
CA ILE A 201 -30.02 17.32 -24.86
C ILE A 201 -28.91 18.38 -25.05
N ASN A 202 -28.90 19.42 -24.21
CA ASN A 202 -27.90 20.47 -24.29
C ASN A 202 -26.60 20.05 -23.61
N VAL A 203 -25.47 20.42 -24.22
CA VAL A 203 -24.12 20.30 -23.65
C VAL A 203 -24.15 20.91 -22.25
N ILE A 204 -24.07 20.07 -21.22
CA ILE A 204 -23.92 20.54 -19.85
C ILE A 204 -22.46 20.90 -19.70
N GLU A 205 -22.17 22.19 -19.56
CA GLU A 205 -20.93 22.61 -18.94
C GLU A 205 -20.89 21.97 -17.55
N THR A 206 -20.02 21.00 -17.37
CA THR A 206 -19.82 20.34 -16.07
C THR A 206 -19.23 21.29 -15.04
N GLY A 207 -18.83 22.50 -15.45
CA GLY A 207 -18.01 23.43 -14.67
C GLY A 207 -16.59 22.93 -14.45
N ILE A 208 -16.25 21.73 -14.95
CA ILE A 208 -14.98 21.06 -14.76
C ILE A 208 -14.16 21.21 -16.03
N LYS A 209 -13.01 21.87 -15.91
CA LYS A 209 -12.05 22.01 -17.00
C LYS A 209 -11.23 20.73 -17.12
N GLU A 210 -11.75 19.75 -17.86
CA GLU A 210 -11.16 18.40 -17.93
C GLU A 210 -9.71 18.38 -18.41
N GLU A 211 -9.34 19.24 -19.36
CA GLU A 211 -7.96 19.32 -19.85
C GLU A 211 -6.99 19.84 -18.78
N GLU A 212 -7.42 20.78 -17.92
CA GLU A 212 -6.62 21.22 -16.77
C GLU A 212 -6.46 20.07 -15.75
N VAL A 213 -7.55 19.34 -15.47
CA VAL A 213 -7.54 18.19 -14.56
C VAL A 213 -6.63 17.06 -15.08
N LYS A 214 -6.69 16.75 -16.38
CA LYS A 214 -5.81 15.75 -17.02
C LYS A 214 -4.35 16.17 -16.96
N THR A 215 -4.05 17.43 -17.23
CA THR A 215 -2.68 17.95 -17.16
C THR A 215 -2.13 17.78 -15.75
N ARG A 216 -2.90 18.18 -14.74
CA ARG A 216 -2.53 17.97 -13.33
C ARG A 216 -2.37 16.49 -12.99
N LEU A 217 -3.25 15.60 -13.47
CA LEU A 217 -3.11 14.16 -13.25
C LEU A 217 -1.85 13.57 -13.91
N LEU A 218 -1.40 14.10 -15.05
CA LEU A 218 -0.14 13.69 -15.67
C LEU A 218 1.08 14.12 -14.85
N GLU A 219 1.04 15.31 -14.25
CA GLU A 219 2.07 15.77 -13.31
C GLU A 219 2.11 14.87 -12.07
N LEU A 220 0.94 14.65 -11.45
CA LEU A 220 0.80 13.78 -10.28
C LEU A 220 1.23 12.34 -10.58
N LYS A 221 0.94 11.81 -11.78
CA LYS A 221 1.42 10.49 -12.23
C LYS A 221 2.94 10.39 -12.17
N ASN A 222 3.65 11.41 -12.63
CA ASN A 222 5.10 11.42 -12.61
C ASN A 222 5.63 11.43 -11.18
N ASN A 223 5.06 12.27 -10.32
CA ASN A 223 5.44 12.34 -8.91
C ASN A 223 5.17 11.02 -8.18
N PHE A 224 3.98 10.43 -8.37
CA PHE A 224 3.60 9.13 -7.84
C PHE A 224 4.60 8.05 -8.27
N LYS A 225 4.94 8.00 -9.57
CA LYS A 225 5.91 7.04 -10.11
C LYS A 225 7.28 7.19 -9.45
N THR A 226 7.74 8.43 -9.27
CA THR A 226 9.03 8.72 -8.63
C THR A 226 9.04 8.22 -7.19
N ILE A 227 8.05 8.58 -6.37
CA ILE A 227 7.97 8.15 -4.97
C ILE A 227 7.86 6.63 -4.85
N VAL A 228 7.02 5.99 -5.68
CA VAL A 228 6.92 4.52 -5.68
C VAL A 228 8.26 3.89 -6.05
N ARG A 229 8.94 4.40 -7.08
CA ARG A 229 10.23 3.86 -7.50
C ARG A 229 11.29 4.04 -6.41
N GLU A 230 11.36 5.22 -5.80
CA GLU A 230 12.30 5.49 -4.70
C GLU A 230 12.01 4.59 -3.50
N GLY A 231 10.76 4.51 -3.07
CA GLY A 231 10.35 3.66 -1.95
C GLY A 231 10.48 2.15 -2.17
N LEU A 232 10.68 1.71 -3.42
CA LEU A 232 11.06 0.33 -3.77
C LEU A 232 12.57 0.09 -3.79
N LEU A 233 13.38 1.15 -3.93
CA LEU A 233 14.83 1.09 -4.08
C LEU A 233 15.58 1.44 -2.80
N THR A 234 14.98 2.20 -1.90
CA THR A 234 15.59 2.58 -0.62
C THR A 234 14.98 1.77 0.53
N PRO A 235 15.80 1.02 1.30
CA PRO A 235 15.37 0.57 2.61
C PRO A 235 15.22 1.82 3.51
N ASP A 236 14.04 1.97 4.12
CA ASP A 236 13.77 3.02 5.12
C ASP A 236 14.71 2.85 6.33
#